data_AF-A0A849HLV4-F1
#
_entry.id   AF-A0A849HLV4-F1
#
_cell.length_a   1.000
_cell.length_b   1.000
_cell.length_c   1.000
_cell.angle_alpha   90.00
_cell.angle_beta   90.00
_cell.angle_gamma   90.00
#
_symmetry.space_group_name_H-M   'P 1'
#
loop_
_entity.id
_entity.type
_entity.pdbx_description
1 polymer ?
#
loop_
_entity_poly.entity_id
_entity_poly.type
_entity_poly.pdbx_seq_one_letter_code
_entity_poly.pdbx_strand_id
1 'polypeptide(L)'
;MSGAEVVARLEAAGATLLALPSRGYSTQLRQMKFDIVHTALEAYGWEGAAVRPPVPSAAAISDMDEVFGWLTLIPEARYVLRRILG
;
A
#
# COMPACT_ATOMS: atom_id res chain seq x y z
N MET A 1 15.16 -13.91 -16.77
CA MET A 1 14.14 -12.86 -16.65
C MET A 1 14.14 -12.04 -17.93
N SER A 2 13.01 -11.96 -18.64
CA SER A 2 12.85 -11.11 -19.83
C SER A 2 12.55 -9.66 -19.45
N GLY A 3 12.72 -8.70 -20.37
CA GLY A 3 12.40 -7.29 -20.10
C GLY A 3 10.92 -7.06 -19.72
N ALA A 4 9.99 -7.76 -20.37
CA ALA A 4 8.57 -7.68 -20.06
C ALA A 4 8.22 -8.26 -18.68
N GLU A 5 8.91 -9.32 -18.28
CA GLU A 5 8.77 -9.97 -16.97
C GLU A 5 9.27 -9.06 -15.83
N VAL A 6 10.35 -8.30 -16.04
CA VAL A 6 10.83 -7.26 -15.11
C VAL A 6 9.73 -6.19 -14.90
N VAL A 7 9.14 -5.69 -16.00
CA VAL A 7 8.08 -4.66 -15.95
C VAL A 7 6.85 -5.18 -15.21
N ALA A 8 6.35 -6.37 -15.57
CA ALA A 8 5.17 -6.96 -14.92
C ALA A 8 5.37 -7.18 -13.41
N ARG A 9 6.56 -7.59 -12.97
CA ARG A 9 6.87 -7.73 -11.53
C ARG A 9 6.96 -6.38 -10.83
N LEU A 10 7.50 -5.34 -11.46
CA LEU A 10 7.51 -3.96 -10.93
C LEU A 10 6.09 -3.37 -10.82
N GLU A 11 5.22 -3.61 -11.79
CA GLU A 11 3.81 -3.19 -11.75
C GLU A 11 3.05 -3.89 -10.61
N ALA A 12 3.25 -5.21 -10.43
CA ALA A 12 2.67 -5.96 -9.32
C ALA A 12 3.16 -5.47 -7.94
N ALA A 13 4.46 -5.14 -7.82
CA ALA A 13 5.02 -4.53 -6.61
C ALA A 13 4.43 -3.14 -6.34
N GLY A 14 4.25 -2.31 -7.37
CA GLY A 14 3.59 -1.01 -7.27
C GLY A 14 2.12 -1.11 -6.84
N ALA A 15 1.37 -2.07 -7.39
CA ALA A 15 -0.01 -2.34 -6.98
C ALA A 15 -0.10 -2.79 -5.51
N THR A 16 0.83 -3.65 -5.07
CA THR A 16 0.96 -4.07 -3.66
C THR A 16 1.23 -2.87 -2.75
N LEU A 17 2.15 -1.98 -3.12
CA LEU A 17 2.47 -0.76 -2.37
C LEU A 17 1.26 0.17 -2.21
N LEU A 18 0.45 0.35 -3.27
CA LEU A 18 -0.78 1.15 -3.22
C LEU A 18 -1.89 0.50 -2.38
N ALA A 19 -1.90 -0.83 -2.25
CA ALA A 19 -2.82 -1.58 -1.43
C ALA A 19 -2.45 -1.60 0.07
N LEU A 20 -1.19 -1.29 0.42
CA LEU A 20 -0.74 -1.28 1.82
C LEU A 20 -1.52 -0.30 2.71
N PRO A 21 -1.65 -0.60 4.01
CA PRO A 21 -2.27 0.30 4.95
C PRO A 21 -1.39 1.53 5.19
N SER A 22 -1.95 2.71 4.90
CA SER A 22 -1.32 4.04 5.01
C SER A 22 -0.91 4.44 6.44
N ARG A 23 -1.31 3.63 7.43
CA ARG A 23 -0.77 3.61 8.78
C ARG A 23 -0.61 2.14 9.19
N GLY A 24 0.43 1.84 9.96
CA GLY A 24 0.60 0.50 10.53
C GLY A 24 -0.53 0.10 11.49
N TYR A 25 -0.44 -1.12 11.99
CA TYR A 25 -1.41 -1.67 12.94
C TYR A 25 -1.56 -0.77 14.18
N SER A 26 -2.80 -0.34 14.49
CA SER A 26 -3.13 0.51 15.63
C SER A 26 -4.04 -0.21 16.62
N THR A 27 -3.71 -0.13 17.90
CA THR A 27 -4.52 -0.67 19.00
C THR A 27 -5.56 0.32 19.54
N GLN A 28 -5.60 1.56 19.06
CA GLN A 28 -6.47 2.60 19.65
C GLN A 28 -7.97 2.23 19.61
N LEU A 29 -8.42 1.53 18.55
CA LEU A 29 -9.80 1.02 18.48
C LEU A 29 -10.10 -0.12 19.46
N ARG A 30 -9.09 -0.83 20.00
CA ARG A 30 -9.29 -1.83 21.08
C ARG A 30 -9.40 -1.19 22.47
N GLN A 31 -9.00 0.07 22.63
CA GLN A 31 -9.09 0.82 23.90
C GLN A 31 -10.37 1.66 24.00
N MET A 32 -11.11 1.83 22.90
CA MET A 32 -12.41 2.49 22.88
C MET A 32 -13.44 1.63 23.61
N LYS A 33 -13.64 1.91 24.90
CA LYS A 33 -14.66 1.29 25.74
C LYS A 33 -16.04 1.84 25.35
N PHE A 34 -16.53 1.35 24.21
CA PHE A 34 -17.87 1.45 23.63
C PHE A 34 -18.49 2.85 23.53
N ASP A 35 -19.05 3.38 24.61
CA ASP A 35 -20.36 4.07 24.56
C ASP A 35 -20.37 5.32 23.67
N ILE A 36 -19.41 6.22 23.86
CA ILE A 36 -19.34 7.55 23.21
C ILE A 36 -19.21 7.46 21.67
N VAL A 37 -18.65 6.35 21.16
CA VAL A 37 -18.37 6.22 19.72
C VAL A 37 -19.64 5.95 18.91
N HIS A 38 -20.67 5.28 19.47
CA HIS A 38 -21.93 5.06 18.74
C HIS A 38 -22.59 6.39 18.35
N THR A 39 -22.72 7.32 19.30
CA THR A 39 -23.33 8.63 19.07
C THR A 39 -22.55 9.47 18.06
N ALA A 40 -21.22 9.35 18.03
CA ALA A 40 -20.38 10.06 17.05
C ALA A 40 -20.48 9.46 15.63
N LEU A 41 -20.66 8.15 15.51
CA LEU A 41 -20.70 7.42 14.24
C LEU A 41 -22.06 7.53 13.54
N GLU A 42 -23.15 7.71 14.31
CA GLU A 42 -24.47 8.08 13.77
C GLU A 42 -24.57 9.57 13.39
N ALA A 43 -23.87 10.46 14.11
CA ALA A 43 -23.94 11.91 13.90
C ALA A 43 -23.06 12.44 12.74
N TYR A 44 -21.98 11.74 12.37
CA TYR A 44 -21.17 12.13 11.22
C TYR A 44 -21.78 11.62 9.92
N GLY A 45 -22.28 12.56 9.12
CA GLY A 45 -22.83 12.29 7.79
C GLY A 45 -21.87 11.46 6.94
N TRP A 46 -22.44 10.47 6.25
CA TRP A 46 -21.74 9.52 5.38
C TRP A 46 -21.06 10.22 4.20
N GLU A 47 -19.84 10.73 4.42
CA GLU A 47 -18.91 11.00 3.33
C GLU A 47 -18.44 9.66 2.75
N GLY A 48 -18.55 9.52 1.42
CA GLY A 48 -18.38 8.24 0.74
C GLY A 48 -17.06 7.57 1.07
N ALA A 49 -17.12 6.40 1.72
CA ALA A 49 -15.93 5.65 2.08
C ALA A 49 -15.10 5.34 0.82
N ALA A 50 -13.91 5.93 0.73
CA ALA A 50 -13.01 5.70 -0.38
C ALA A 50 -12.72 4.20 -0.50
N VAL A 51 -13.01 3.62 -1.66
CA VAL A 51 -12.85 2.18 -1.91
C VAL A 51 -11.35 1.86 -1.87
N ARG A 52 -10.87 1.38 -0.72
CA ARG A 52 -9.49 0.92 -0.58
C ARG A 52 -9.32 -0.39 -1.35
N PRO A 53 -8.19 -0.60 -2.05
CA PRO A 53 -7.79 -1.93 -2.48
C PRO A 53 -7.79 -2.93 -1.29
N PRO A 54 -8.06 -4.22 -1.53
CA PRO A 54 -7.94 -5.24 -0.49
C PRO A 54 -6.50 -5.29 0.04
N VAL A 55 -6.34 -5.53 1.34
CA VAL A 55 -5.02 -5.64 1.98
C VAL A 55 -4.22 -6.78 1.31
N PRO A 56 -2.97 -6.54 0.86
CA PRO A 56 -2.19 -7.56 0.16
C PRO A 56 -1.81 -8.73 1.07
N SER A 57 -1.57 -9.90 0.46
CA SER A 57 -1.11 -11.08 1.18
C SER A 57 0.36 -10.94 1.62
N ALA A 58 0.76 -11.68 2.65
CA ALA A 58 2.15 -11.69 3.10
C ALA A 58 3.15 -12.08 1.99
N ALA A 59 2.76 -13.03 1.11
CA ALA A 59 3.56 -13.40 -0.05
C ALA A 59 3.75 -12.23 -1.03
N ALA A 60 2.67 -11.52 -1.38
CA ALA A 60 2.75 -10.36 -2.26
C ALA A 60 3.63 -9.23 -1.68
N ILE A 61 3.66 -9.07 -0.35
CA ILE A 61 4.56 -8.13 0.33
C ILE A 61 6.02 -8.59 0.21
N SER A 62 6.33 -9.87 0.45
CA SER A 62 7.68 -10.41 0.29
C SER A 62 8.17 -10.34 -1.17
N ASP A 63 7.30 -10.60 -2.14
CA ASP A 63 7.60 -10.47 -3.57
C ASP A 63 7.87 -9.00 -3.95
N MET A 64 7.12 -8.06 -3.37
CA MET A 64 7.33 -6.61 -3.53
C MET A 64 8.69 -6.18 -2.96
N ASP A 65 9.07 -6.66 -1.77
CA ASP A 65 10.35 -6.35 -1.14
C ASP A 65 11.54 -6.87 -1.98
N GLU A 66 11.45 -8.09 -2.54
CA GLU A 66 12.45 -8.63 -3.48
C GLU A 66 12.61 -7.73 -4.72
N VAL A 67 11.48 -7.38 -5.35
CA VAL A 67 11.45 -6.62 -6.61
C VAL A 67 11.96 -5.19 -6.42
N PHE A 68 11.59 -4.51 -5.32
CA PHE A 68 12.13 -3.20 -5.01
C PHE A 68 13.61 -3.26 -4.61
N GLY A 69 14.09 -4.39 -4.07
CA GLY A 69 15.52 -4.66 -3.89
C GLY A 69 16.34 -4.51 -5.18
N TRP A 70 15.77 -4.82 -6.35
CA TRP A 70 16.46 -4.67 -7.64
C TRP A 70 16.77 -3.22 -8.02
N LEU A 71 16.06 -2.23 -7.45
CA LEU A 71 16.32 -0.81 -7.71
C LEU A 71 17.73 -0.41 -7.23
N THR A 72 18.31 -1.13 -6.27
CA THR A 72 19.70 -0.93 -5.80
C THR A 72 20.76 -1.30 -6.86
N LEU A 73 20.38 -2.06 -7.90
CA LEU A 73 21.27 -2.45 -9.01
C LEU A 73 21.37 -1.37 -10.09
N ILE A 74 20.56 -0.31 -10.02
CA ILE A 74 20.60 0.82 -10.96
C ILE A 74 21.79 1.71 -10.58
N PRO A 75 22.81 1.91 -11.45
CA PRO A 75 23.93 2.80 -11.14
C PRO A 75 23.45 4.23 -10.90
N GLU A 76 24.00 4.92 -9.90
CA GLU A 76 23.57 6.27 -9.49
C GLU A 76 23.50 7.28 -10.65
N ALA A 77 24.49 7.24 -11.55
CA ALA A 77 24.54 8.06 -12.77
C ALA A 77 23.38 7.81 -13.77
N ARG A 78 22.53 6.81 -13.53
CA ARG A 78 21.34 6.44 -14.31
C ARG A 78 20.06 6.48 -13.47
N TYR A 79 20.09 7.03 -12.26
CA TYR A 79 18.95 7.06 -11.36
C TYR A 79 17.93 8.14 -11.78
N VAL A 80 17.01 7.77 -12.68
CA VAL A 80 15.97 8.67 -13.18
C VAL A 80 14.68 8.47 -12.39
N LEU A 81 14.51 9.24 -11.31
CA LEU A 81 13.24 9.31 -10.58
C LEU A 81 12.15 9.95 -11.46
N ARG A 82 11.27 9.11 -12.05
CA ARG A 82 10.05 9.56 -12.72
C ARG A 82 8.85 9.22 -11.85
N ARG A 83 8.05 10.23 -11.50
CA ARG A 83 6.76 10.02 -10.83
C ARG A 83 5.76 9.46 -11.84
N ILE A 84 5.64 8.14 -11.90
CA ILE A 84 4.60 7.45 -12.66
C ILE A 84 3.33 7.42 -11.80
N LEU A 85 2.48 8.44 -11.98
CA LEU A 85 1.09 8.45 -11.54
C LEU A 85 0.25 8.74 -12.78
N GLY A 86 -0.64 7.80 -13.10
CA GLY A 86 -1.70 7.91 -14.11
C GLY A 86 -3.00 7.42 -13.49
#